data_AF-A0A354FYS3-F1
#
_entry.id   AF-A0A354FYS3-F1
#
_cell.length_a   1.000
_cell.length_b   1.000
_cell.length_c   1.000
_cell.angle_alpha   90.00
_cell.angle_beta   90.00
_cell.angle_gamma   90.00
#
_symmetry.space_group_name_H-M   'P 1'
#
loop_
_entity.id
_entity.type
_entity.pdbx_description
1 polymer ?
#
loop_
_entity_poly.entity_id
_entity_poly.type
_entity_poly.pdbx_seq_one_letter_code
_entity_poly.pdbx_strand_id
1 'polypeptide(L)'
;MELNAKKILLVFFLIFGMFSCGSVQAAGLILTETNQGTIDHTVTIESEGQFRLAFEAADNWGLSQWYDLANDPTAQINIASESYSNPPASSDESALFQQVYNPGDPKAHMFAAKYYQPGNPRSFSILENTTARVVVENMYYPLIGTQLYSALQFHTKYVIYPDGKIYITNKLNVINDYLLTEWRNSVIGLGDPSYGLNTSSMSAVADNNNSPRTLTDETKNWTTNQWAGYMASYGYDHWAIIGNTANVLQIGAKIAGGGADVLVDGVWSISSRDDKFGWLRSTDTQNPYTWSGTVAKYLFEYWDPTTPAPNTDWTKASIMLTPKAENPYQGSQGLHDWGGFKRWYYRYYTINLTAGQEVEQQYYMQLGAQNSSILPNIINSTIANPYADDYLNPATLAMTIGTSSGYDTTEGIYNITAANNQAQFSIDGATYKRIKPAFKISNYNSVKIPTVTIDGQTKTFQTDFNATKIDSSTLFVQLQSDLDTSASINLIEGVQDFSDIDLVAPAPPTNLLVQ
;
A
#
# COMPACT_ATOMS: atom_id res chain seq x y z
N MET A 1 -50.39 -52.45 -35.90
CA MET A 1 -49.85 -51.12 -36.24
C MET A 1 -48.83 -50.79 -35.16
N GLU A 2 -47.64 -51.40 -35.28
CA GLU A 2 -46.41 -50.76 -35.81
C GLU A 2 -45.87 -49.74 -34.80
N LEU A 3 -44.97 -50.06 -33.87
CA LEU A 3 -43.60 -50.61 -33.93
C LEU A 3 -42.54 -49.63 -34.51
N ASN A 4 -41.64 -49.21 -33.62
CA ASN A 4 -40.23 -48.80 -33.84
C ASN A 4 -39.88 -47.51 -34.59
N ALA A 5 -39.21 -46.59 -33.87
CA ALA A 5 -38.00 -45.92 -34.38
C ALA A 5 -37.13 -45.32 -33.25
N LYS A 6 -36.07 -46.05 -32.87
CA LYS A 6 -34.66 -45.63 -32.72
C LYS A 6 -34.37 -44.30 -31.98
N LYS A 7 -33.87 -44.35 -30.73
CA LYS A 7 -32.43 -44.37 -30.37
C LYS A 7 -31.53 -43.46 -31.24
N ILE A 8 -31.38 -42.21 -30.80
CA ILE A 8 -30.13 -41.43 -30.92
C ILE A 8 -29.85 -40.87 -29.51
N LEU A 9 -29.18 -41.68 -28.70
CA LEU A 9 -28.54 -41.23 -27.47
C LEU A 9 -27.26 -40.52 -27.91
N LEU A 10 -27.36 -39.23 -28.21
CA LEU A 10 -26.19 -38.40 -28.47
C LEU A 10 -25.49 -38.20 -27.13
N VAL A 11 -24.42 -38.96 -26.93
CA VAL A 11 -23.44 -38.78 -25.86
C VAL A 11 -22.78 -37.42 -26.11
N PHE A 12 -23.37 -36.36 -25.58
CA PHE A 12 -22.62 -35.17 -25.24
C PHE A 12 -21.74 -35.58 -24.06
N PHE A 13 -20.50 -35.95 -24.36
CA PHE A 13 -19.41 -35.80 -23.43
C PHE A 13 -19.43 -34.33 -23.02
N LEU A 14 -20.08 -34.03 -21.90
CA LEU A 14 -19.72 -32.90 -21.08
C LEU A 14 -18.26 -33.15 -20.71
N ILE A 15 -17.37 -32.59 -21.52
CA ILE A 15 -16.05 -32.19 -21.06
C ILE A 15 -16.35 -31.09 -20.06
N PHE A 16 -16.75 -31.48 -18.84
CA PHE A 16 -16.33 -30.76 -17.66
C PHE A 16 -14.81 -30.83 -17.72
N GLY A 17 -14.22 -29.87 -18.43
CA GLY A 17 -12.88 -29.44 -18.11
C GLY A 17 -12.98 -29.08 -16.65
N MET A 18 -12.51 -29.99 -15.79
CA MET A 18 -12.01 -29.60 -14.50
C MET A 18 -10.93 -28.59 -14.83
N PHE A 19 -11.31 -27.32 -14.94
CA PHE A 19 -10.41 -26.25 -14.59
C PHE A 19 -10.08 -26.56 -13.14
N SER A 20 -8.99 -27.31 -12.97
CA SER A 20 -8.16 -27.22 -11.80
C SER A 20 -7.97 -25.72 -11.61
N CYS A 21 -8.77 -25.13 -10.74
CA CYS A 21 -8.50 -23.83 -10.18
C CYS A 21 -7.25 -24.09 -9.35
N GLY A 22 -6.10 -24.06 -10.03
CA GLY A 22 -4.81 -24.22 -9.37
C GLY A 22 -4.79 -23.14 -8.31
N SER A 23 -4.79 -23.55 -7.06
CA SER A 23 -4.53 -22.65 -5.95
C SER A 23 -3.21 -21.97 -6.26
N VAL A 24 -3.27 -20.69 -6.65
CA VAL A 24 -2.07 -19.94 -7.00
C VAL A 24 -1.38 -19.61 -5.68
N GLN A 25 -0.26 -20.27 -5.45
CA GLN A 25 0.59 -20.11 -4.29
C GLN A 25 1.17 -18.70 -4.26
N ALA A 26 1.22 -18.05 -3.08
CA ALA A 26 2.02 -16.84 -2.91
C ALA A 26 3.49 -17.15 -3.23
N ALA A 27 4.04 -16.54 -4.27
CA ALA A 27 5.46 -16.65 -4.57
C ALA A 27 6.25 -16.19 -3.35
N GLY A 28 7.28 -16.95 -2.96
CA GLY A 28 8.12 -16.55 -1.84
C GLY A 28 8.79 -15.19 -2.08
N LEU A 29 9.20 -14.52 -1.01
CA LEU A 29 9.98 -13.30 -1.11
C LEU A 29 11.43 -13.60 -1.50
N ILE A 30 11.98 -12.73 -2.33
CA ILE A 30 13.39 -12.68 -2.69
C ILE A 30 13.93 -11.30 -2.31
N LEU A 31 15.03 -11.27 -1.56
CA LEU A 31 15.77 -10.05 -1.28
C LEU A 31 17.06 -10.03 -2.11
N THR A 32 17.35 -8.88 -2.74
CA THR A 32 18.61 -8.63 -3.44
C THR A 32 19.20 -7.28 -3.02
N GLU A 33 20.52 -7.18 -3.08
CA GLU A 33 21.26 -5.96 -2.72
C GLU A 33 22.18 -5.56 -3.88
N THR A 34 22.32 -4.27 -4.15
CA THR A 34 23.27 -3.72 -5.13
C THR A 34 24.05 -2.56 -4.52
N ASN A 35 25.31 -2.37 -4.94
CA ASN A 35 26.19 -1.30 -4.45
C ASN A 35 26.34 -1.23 -2.92
N GLN A 36 26.39 -2.39 -2.24
CA GLN A 36 26.58 -2.47 -0.80
C GLN A 36 27.76 -1.62 -0.32
N GLY A 37 27.58 -0.93 0.81
CA GLY A 37 28.62 -0.07 1.39
C GLY A 37 28.82 1.27 0.68
N THR A 38 27.90 1.69 -0.20
CA THR A 38 27.93 3.01 -0.86
C THR A 38 26.64 3.80 -0.60
N ILE A 39 26.63 5.10 -0.96
CA ILE A 39 25.42 5.93 -0.92
C ILE A 39 24.39 5.56 -2.00
N ASP A 40 24.79 4.74 -2.97
CA ASP A 40 23.92 4.18 -4.01
C ASP A 40 23.47 2.74 -3.68
N HIS A 41 23.62 2.32 -2.43
CA HIS A 41 23.14 1.01 -1.96
C HIS A 41 21.60 0.95 -2.09
N THR A 42 21.12 -0.06 -2.82
CA THR A 42 19.70 -0.38 -2.97
C THR A 42 19.43 -1.80 -2.46
N VAL A 43 18.41 -1.93 -1.61
CA VAL A 43 17.86 -3.22 -1.17
C VAL A 43 16.49 -3.41 -1.82
N THR A 44 16.34 -4.48 -2.58
CA THR A 44 15.11 -4.82 -3.30
C THR A 44 14.46 -6.05 -2.70
N ILE A 45 13.16 -5.98 -2.44
CA ILE A 45 12.34 -7.09 -1.96
C ILE A 45 11.25 -7.36 -3.00
N GLU A 46 11.20 -8.57 -3.51
CA GLU A 46 10.28 -8.97 -4.58
C GLU A 46 9.45 -10.18 -4.18
N SER A 47 8.15 -10.11 -4.45
CA SER A 47 7.29 -11.29 -4.56
C SER A 47 7.07 -11.55 -6.05
N GLU A 48 7.57 -12.67 -6.56
CA GLU A 48 7.59 -12.97 -8.00
C GLU A 48 6.21 -12.81 -8.65
N GLY A 49 6.16 -11.99 -9.71
CA GLY A 49 4.94 -11.70 -10.46
C GLY A 49 3.87 -10.93 -9.70
N GLN A 50 4.13 -10.47 -8.47
CA GLN A 50 3.17 -9.70 -7.66
C GLN A 50 3.62 -8.26 -7.49
N PHE A 51 4.75 -8.04 -6.83
CA PHE A 51 5.27 -6.71 -6.56
C PHE A 51 6.79 -6.72 -6.39
N ARG A 52 7.40 -5.57 -6.63
CA ARG A 52 8.78 -5.26 -6.24
C ARG A 52 8.80 -3.97 -5.44
N LEU A 53 9.54 -3.98 -4.34
CA LEU A 53 9.79 -2.85 -3.45
C LEU A 53 11.29 -2.58 -3.42
N ALA A 54 11.70 -1.32 -3.37
CA ALA A 54 13.10 -0.98 -3.18
C ALA A 54 13.29 0.11 -2.12
N PHE A 55 14.37 -0.05 -1.35
CA PHE A 55 14.87 0.90 -0.38
C PHE A 55 16.22 1.41 -0.84
N GLU A 56 16.38 2.73 -0.89
CA GLU A 56 17.59 3.35 -1.46
C GLU A 56 18.30 4.23 -0.44
N ALA A 57 19.58 3.95 -0.17
CA ALA A 57 20.42 4.80 0.67
C ALA A 57 20.46 6.25 0.15
N ALA A 58 20.42 6.39 -1.18
CA ALA A 58 20.38 7.64 -1.91
C ALA A 58 19.23 8.55 -1.46
N ASP A 59 18.11 7.94 -1.07
CA ASP A 59 16.85 8.57 -0.70
C ASP A 59 16.55 8.41 0.80
N ASN A 60 17.61 8.36 1.60
CA ASN A 60 17.54 8.24 3.05
C ASN A 60 16.82 6.95 3.51
N TRP A 61 17.04 5.86 2.77
CA TRP A 61 16.46 4.54 3.00
C TRP A 61 14.93 4.51 3.02
N GLY A 62 14.28 5.46 2.36
CA GLY A 62 12.84 5.41 2.14
C GLY A 62 12.46 4.21 1.28
N LEU A 63 11.23 3.71 1.46
CA LEU A 63 10.60 2.78 0.52
C LEU A 63 10.29 3.54 -0.78
N SER A 64 11.32 3.83 -1.57
CA SER A 64 11.34 4.80 -2.66
C SER A 64 10.81 4.24 -3.98
N GLN A 65 10.70 2.91 -4.10
CA GLN A 65 10.20 2.28 -5.31
C GLN A 65 9.15 1.23 -5.04
N TRP A 66 8.12 1.23 -5.87
CA TRP A 66 7.08 0.20 -5.92
C TRP A 66 6.69 -0.09 -7.36
N TYR A 67 6.69 -1.38 -7.73
CA TYR A 67 6.29 -1.88 -9.04
C TYR A 67 5.17 -2.91 -8.90
N ASP A 68 4.14 -2.80 -9.74
CA ASP A 68 3.04 -3.77 -9.89
C ASP A 68 3.44 -4.85 -10.90
N LEU A 69 4.08 -5.92 -10.43
CA LEU A 69 4.57 -6.98 -11.32
C LEU A 69 3.45 -7.85 -11.91
N ALA A 70 2.23 -7.76 -11.37
CA ALA A 70 1.09 -8.48 -11.91
C ALA A 70 0.65 -7.91 -13.27
N ASN A 71 0.87 -6.60 -13.49
CA ASN A 71 0.49 -5.91 -14.73
C ASN A 71 1.68 -5.30 -15.49
N ASP A 72 2.82 -5.13 -14.83
CA ASP A 72 4.11 -4.74 -15.40
C ASP A 72 5.22 -5.72 -14.94
N PRO A 73 5.28 -6.94 -15.50
CA PRO A 73 6.25 -7.96 -15.10
C PRO A 73 7.72 -7.53 -15.31
N THR A 74 7.94 -6.50 -16.12
CA THR A 74 9.27 -5.95 -16.42
C THR A 74 9.69 -4.82 -15.48
N ALA A 75 8.81 -4.38 -14.57
CA ALA A 75 9.07 -3.28 -13.63
C ALA A 75 9.53 -1.99 -14.34
N GLN A 76 8.83 -1.60 -15.41
CA GLN A 76 9.07 -0.36 -16.15
C GLN A 76 8.59 0.87 -15.40
N ILE A 77 7.50 0.76 -14.63
CA ILE A 77 6.84 1.90 -13.99
C ILE A 77 7.03 1.83 -12.47
N ASN A 78 7.85 2.74 -11.94
CA ASN A 78 7.92 2.99 -10.50
C ASN A 78 6.73 3.86 -10.08
N ILE A 79 5.74 3.24 -9.42
CA ILE A 79 4.52 3.88 -8.95
C ILE A 79 4.79 4.96 -7.90
N ALA A 80 5.83 4.78 -7.09
CA ALA A 80 6.22 5.73 -6.05
C ALA A 80 7.03 6.93 -6.58
N SER A 81 7.44 6.91 -7.86
CA SER A 81 8.19 8.02 -8.47
C SER A 81 7.28 9.11 -9.01
N GLU A 82 7.75 10.35 -8.96
CA GLU A 82 7.09 11.46 -9.65
C GLU A 82 7.09 11.22 -11.17
N SER A 83 5.95 11.44 -11.81
CA SER A 83 5.76 11.13 -13.24
C SER A 83 6.45 12.11 -14.22
N TYR A 84 7.26 13.06 -13.73
CA TYR A 84 7.87 14.08 -14.57
C TYR A 84 9.31 13.71 -14.98
N SER A 85 9.60 13.87 -16.27
CA SER A 85 10.91 13.63 -16.89
C SER A 85 12.02 14.60 -16.47
N ASN A 86 11.70 15.54 -15.58
CA ASN A 86 12.64 16.54 -15.10
C ASN A 86 12.17 17.01 -13.72
N PRO A 87 12.33 16.19 -12.65
CA PRO A 87 12.06 16.67 -11.32
C PRO A 87 12.88 17.96 -11.15
N PRO A 88 12.27 19.12 -10.88
CA PRO A 88 13.06 20.24 -10.40
C PRO A 88 13.84 19.66 -9.21
N ALA A 89 15.13 19.97 -9.09
CA ALA A 89 15.97 19.39 -8.03
C ALA A 89 15.28 19.42 -6.64
N SER A 90 14.37 20.38 -6.42
CA SER A 90 13.52 20.57 -5.24
C SER A 90 12.28 19.67 -5.10
N SER A 91 12.08 18.62 -5.90
CA SER A 91 10.96 17.71 -5.68
C SER A 91 11.36 16.65 -4.65
N ASP A 92 11.17 17.06 -3.39
CA ASP A 92 11.85 16.51 -2.22
C ASP A 92 11.26 15.18 -1.70
N GLU A 93 10.29 14.53 -2.35
CA GLU A 93 9.59 13.38 -1.76
C GLU A 93 9.75 12.08 -2.53
N SER A 94 10.16 11.04 -1.82
CA SER A 94 10.33 9.69 -2.37
C SER A 94 10.17 8.66 -1.26
N ALA A 95 8.93 8.36 -0.91
CA ALA A 95 8.62 7.06 -0.33
C ALA A 95 7.13 6.77 -0.39
N LEU A 96 6.82 5.49 -0.56
CA LEU A 96 5.47 4.96 -0.42
C LEU A 96 4.90 5.17 0.99
N PHE A 97 5.77 5.20 2.01
CA PHE A 97 5.44 5.59 3.38
C PHE A 97 6.44 6.63 3.86
N GLN A 98 5.96 7.82 4.21
CA GLN A 98 6.80 8.93 4.65
C GLN A 98 6.21 9.67 5.85
N GLN A 99 7.06 10.41 6.54
CA GLN A 99 6.70 11.36 7.57
C GLN A 99 7.11 12.77 7.15
N VAL A 100 6.25 13.76 7.39
CA VAL A 100 6.51 15.17 7.06
C VAL A 100 6.11 16.05 8.23
N TYR A 101 6.90 17.07 8.55
CA TYR A 101 6.72 17.89 9.75
C TYR A 101 6.71 19.38 9.42
N ASN A 102 6.21 20.19 10.35
CA ASN A 102 6.35 21.64 10.30
C ASN A 102 6.86 22.19 11.65
N PRO A 103 7.60 23.32 11.66
CA PRO A 103 7.76 24.26 10.56
C PRO A 103 8.80 23.84 9.50
N GLY A 104 8.50 24.18 8.25
CA GLY A 104 9.43 24.11 7.12
C GLY A 104 9.35 22.85 6.27
N ASP A 105 8.32 22.01 6.42
CA ASP A 105 8.13 20.79 5.63
C ASP A 105 9.36 19.84 5.54
N PRO A 106 10.18 19.62 6.61
CA PRO A 106 11.19 18.56 6.59
C PRO A 106 10.55 17.19 6.45
N LYS A 107 11.30 16.31 5.82
CA LYS A 107 10.86 15.04 5.27
C LYS A 107 11.75 13.93 5.80
N ALA A 108 11.14 12.90 6.35
CA ALA A 108 11.82 11.68 6.79
C ALA A 108 12.64 11.04 5.67
N HIS A 109 12.01 10.85 4.52
CA HIS A 109 12.60 10.30 3.31
C HIS A 109 12.59 11.38 2.26
N MET A 110 13.73 11.66 1.65
CA MET A 110 13.87 12.74 0.70
C MET A 110 14.54 12.22 -0.55
N PHE A 111 13.89 12.44 -1.69
CA PHE A 111 14.47 12.10 -2.97
C PHE A 111 15.78 12.86 -3.11
N ALA A 112 16.81 12.22 -3.63
CA ALA A 112 18.09 12.89 -3.83
C ALA A 112 18.78 13.35 -2.51
N ALA A 113 18.45 12.72 -1.36
CA ALA A 113 19.15 12.97 -0.10
C ALA A 113 20.68 12.84 -0.24
N LYS A 114 21.17 11.99 -1.14
CA LYS A 114 22.60 11.89 -1.48
C LYS A 114 23.20 13.16 -2.08
N TYR A 115 22.44 13.96 -2.82
CA TYR A 115 22.96 15.18 -3.44
C TYR A 115 22.95 16.34 -2.45
N TYR A 116 21.94 16.40 -1.58
CA TYR A 116 21.80 17.48 -0.63
C TYR A 116 22.60 17.31 0.66
N GLN A 117 22.63 16.08 1.17
CA GLN A 117 23.23 15.74 2.45
C GLN A 117 23.89 14.35 2.37
N PRO A 118 24.92 14.15 1.52
CA PRO A 118 25.59 12.84 1.36
C PRO A 118 26.14 12.27 2.67
N GLY A 119 26.57 13.13 3.60
CA GLY A 119 27.10 12.75 4.91
C GLY A 119 26.06 12.61 6.03
N ASN A 120 24.77 12.80 5.76
CA ASN A 120 23.75 12.67 6.80
C ASN A 120 23.70 11.22 7.32
N PRO A 121 23.84 11.00 8.65
CA PRO A 121 23.76 9.67 9.24
C PRO A 121 22.45 8.96 8.89
N ARG A 122 22.59 7.74 8.37
CA ARG A 122 21.48 6.85 8.02
C ARG A 122 21.96 5.42 8.10
N SER A 123 21.08 4.50 8.46
CA SER A 123 21.39 3.07 8.46
C SER A 123 20.22 2.24 7.97
N PHE A 124 20.53 1.04 7.50
CA PHE A 124 19.57 0.04 7.09
C PHE A 124 20.05 -1.32 7.57
N SER A 125 19.16 -2.08 8.17
CA SER A 125 19.43 -3.40 8.73
C SER A 125 18.41 -4.39 8.20
N ILE A 126 18.90 -5.51 7.68
CA ILE A 126 18.07 -6.67 7.34
C ILE A 126 18.04 -7.55 8.59
N LEU A 127 16.90 -7.59 9.26
CA LEU A 127 16.69 -8.32 10.52
C LEU A 127 16.24 -9.77 10.27
N GLU A 128 15.50 -10.00 9.18
CA GLU A 128 15.05 -11.32 8.74
C GLU A 128 14.93 -11.33 7.21
N ASN A 129 15.41 -12.40 6.56
CA ASN A 129 15.29 -12.59 5.12
C ASN A 129 14.91 -14.05 4.84
N THR A 130 13.61 -14.31 4.72
CA THR A 130 13.11 -15.64 4.36
C THR A 130 12.14 -15.51 3.20
N THR A 131 11.84 -16.63 2.53
CA THR A 131 10.80 -16.67 1.51
C THR A 131 9.40 -16.38 2.07
N ALA A 132 9.19 -16.49 3.38
CA ALA A 132 7.91 -16.30 4.01
C ALA A 132 7.66 -14.85 4.46
N ARG A 133 8.73 -14.14 4.84
CA ARG A 133 8.70 -12.70 5.16
C ARG A 133 10.11 -12.12 5.17
N VAL A 134 10.17 -10.82 4.96
CA VAL A 134 11.38 -10.02 5.12
C VAL A 134 11.13 -8.95 6.18
N VAL A 135 12.08 -8.78 7.09
CA VAL A 135 12.04 -7.73 8.13
C VAL A 135 13.25 -6.83 7.94
N VAL A 136 12.99 -5.54 7.70
CA VAL A 136 14.04 -4.52 7.55
C VAL A 136 13.76 -3.36 8.50
N GLU A 137 14.82 -2.70 8.93
CA GLU A 137 14.75 -1.52 9.78
C GLU A 137 15.70 -0.45 9.25
N ASN A 138 15.20 0.77 9.11
CA ASN A 138 16.01 1.92 8.75
C ASN A 138 16.07 2.92 9.92
N MET A 139 17.16 3.68 9.99
CA MET A 139 17.29 4.85 10.84
C MET A 139 17.70 6.03 9.99
N TYR A 140 17.08 7.18 10.25
CA TYR A 140 17.33 8.40 9.49
C TYR A 140 16.96 9.66 10.29
N TYR A 141 17.38 10.80 9.76
CA TYR A 141 17.03 12.13 10.24
C TYR A 141 16.24 12.89 9.16
N PRO A 142 15.25 13.72 9.52
CA PRO A 142 14.49 14.50 8.55
C PRO A 142 15.35 15.57 7.85
N LEU A 143 15.03 15.82 6.59
CA LEU A 143 15.74 16.74 5.70
C LEU A 143 14.78 17.68 4.97
N ILE A 144 15.22 18.89 4.65
CA ILE A 144 14.64 19.69 3.57
C ILE A 144 15.76 20.38 2.79
N GLY A 145 15.91 20.04 1.50
CA GLY A 145 17.06 20.45 0.71
C GLY A 145 18.36 20.20 1.49
N THR A 146 19.17 21.24 1.65
CA THR A 146 20.46 21.17 2.36
C THR A 146 20.36 21.27 3.89
N GLN A 147 19.18 21.33 4.49
CA GLN A 147 19.03 21.43 5.95
C GLN A 147 18.73 20.09 6.60
N LEU A 148 19.52 19.73 7.60
CA LEU A 148 19.33 18.55 8.47
C LEU A 148 18.64 18.93 9.77
N TYR A 149 17.60 18.18 10.14
CA TYR A 149 16.84 18.36 11.39
C TYR A 149 17.26 17.33 12.44
N SER A 150 18.46 17.52 13.00
CA SER A 150 19.07 16.60 13.98
C SER A 150 18.38 16.56 15.35
N ALA A 151 17.37 17.41 15.59
CA ALA A 151 16.56 17.38 16.80
C ALA A 151 15.64 16.14 16.88
N LEU A 152 15.38 15.48 15.75
CA LEU A 152 14.50 14.33 15.63
C LEU A 152 15.22 13.21 14.88
N GLN A 153 15.17 12.00 15.41
CA GLN A 153 15.67 10.79 14.75
C GLN A 153 14.52 9.80 14.60
N PHE A 154 14.44 9.14 13.45
CA PHE A 154 13.43 8.14 13.18
C PHE A 154 14.04 6.77 13.01
N HIS A 155 13.30 5.76 13.47
CA HIS A 155 13.54 4.36 13.17
C HIS A 155 12.27 3.79 12.57
N THR A 156 12.32 3.23 11.36
CA THR A 156 11.15 2.57 10.75
C THR A 156 11.45 1.12 10.46
N LYS A 157 10.71 0.24 11.13
CA LYS A 157 10.72 -1.20 10.90
C LYS A 157 9.59 -1.56 9.95
N TYR A 158 9.90 -2.32 8.90
CA TYR A 158 8.96 -2.90 7.95
C TYR A 158 9.00 -4.42 8.06
N VAL A 159 7.84 -5.05 8.21
CA VAL A 159 7.66 -6.50 8.14
C VAL A 159 6.80 -6.79 6.91
N ILE A 160 7.42 -7.35 5.87
CA ILE A 160 6.83 -7.51 4.53
C ILE A 160 6.53 -8.98 4.29
N TYR A 161 5.32 -9.27 3.84
CA TYR A 161 4.85 -10.60 3.48
C TYR A 161 4.62 -10.71 1.95
N PRO A 162 4.75 -11.92 1.36
CA PRO A 162 4.56 -12.11 -0.08
C PRO A 162 3.13 -11.89 -0.59
N ASP A 163 2.14 -11.79 0.31
CA ASP A 163 0.77 -11.41 -0.03
C ASP A 163 0.51 -9.90 0.04
N GLY A 164 1.56 -9.08 0.10
CA GLY A 164 1.48 -7.63 0.07
C GLY A 164 1.11 -6.98 1.40
N LYS A 165 0.98 -7.77 2.48
CA LYS A 165 0.87 -7.22 3.84
C LYS A 165 2.22 -6.63 4.26
N ILE A 166 2.18 -5.39 4.75
CA ILE A 166 3.35 -4.69 5.29
C ILE A 166 2.95 -4.10 6.64
N TYR A 167 3.63 -4.52 7.70
CA TYR A 167 3.47 -3.92 9.03
C TYR A 167 4.61 -2.94 9.26
N ILE A 168 4.25 -1.71 9.64
CA ILE A 168 5.17 -0.59 9.74
C ILE A 168 5.15 -0.12 11.20
N THR A 169 6.31 -0.13 11.86
CA THR A 169 6.49 0.51 13.16
C THR A 169 7.44 1.68 12.97
N ASN A 170 6.97 2.90 13.20
CA ASN A 170 7.77 4.11 13.17
C ASN A 170 7.99 4.60 14.60
N LYS A 171 9.24 4.79 14.99
CA LYS A 171 9.64 5.40 16.26
C LYS A 171 10.30 6.74 15.99
N LEU A 172 9.77 7.78 16.63
CA LEU A 172 10.36 9.10 16.70
C LEU A 172 11.10 9.27 18.03
N ASN A 173 12.41 9.44 17.95
CA ASN A 173 13.27 9.77 19.08
C ASN A 173 13.58 11.26 19.08
N VAL A 174 13.22 11.94 20.15
CA VAL A 174 13.41 13.39 20.31
C VAL A 174 14.75 13.64 20.96
N ILE A 175 15.70 14.19 20.21
CA ILE A 175 17.05 14.47 20.69
C ILE A 175 17.09 15.78 21.49
N ASN A 176 16.37 16.80 21.01
CA ASN A 176 16.22 18.09 21.67
C ASN A 176 14.74 18.48 21.68
N ASP A 177 14.33 19.29 22.67
CA ASP A 177 12.99 19.87 22.71
C ASP A 177 12.62 20.48 21.36
N TYR A 178 11.44 20.12 20.85
CA TYR A 178 11.02 20.52 19.52
C TYR A 178 9.52 20.78 19.48
N LEU A 179 9.12 21.91 18.92
CA LEU A 179 7.72 22.23 18.67
C LEU A 179 7.36 21.88 17.23
N LEU A 180 6.56 20.84 17.05
CA LEU A 180 5.93 20.53 15.78
C LEU A 180 4.67 21.37 15.65
N THR A 181 4.55 22.20 14.61
CA THR A 181 3.30 22.93 14.31
C THR A 181 2.32 22.05 13.53
N GLU A 182 2.82 21.12 12.74
CA GLU A 182 2.09 20.03 12.09
C GLU A 182 3.00 18.80 12.02
N TRP A 183 2.41 17.62 12.12
CA TRP A 183 3.05 16.35 11.81
C TRP A 183 2.13 15.53 10.92
N ARG A 184 2.49 15.35 9.65
CA ARG A 184 1.88 14.38 8.73
C ARG A 184 2.54 13.05 8.98
N ASN A 185 1.90 12.25 9.82
CA ASN A 185 2.51 11.14 10.51
C ASN A 185 2.45 9.80 9.76
N SER A 186 1.87 9.79 8.58
CA SER A 186 1.94 8.65 7.68
C SER A 186 1.41 9.08 6.33
N VAL A 187 2.33 9.37 5.42
CA VAL A 187 2.05 9.83 4.07
C VAL A 187 2.20 8.65 3.13
N ILE A 188 1.13 8.32 2.39
CA ILE A 188 1.20 7.56 1.16
C ILE A 188 1.51 8.55 0.04
N GLY A 189 2.61 8.32 -0.66
CA GLY A 189 3.08 9.15 -1.76
C GLY A 189 3.10 8.37 -3.07
N LEU A 190 2.35 8.83 -4.08
CA LEU A 190 2.22 8.15 -5.37
C LEU A 190 2.43 9.14 -6.52
N GLY A 191 3.15 8.70 -7.54
CA GLY A 191 3.16 9.37 -8.83
C GLY A 191 1.79 9.25 -9.49
N ASP A 192 1.26 10.38 -9.95
CA ASP A 192 0.04 10.45 -10.74
C ASP A 192 0.32 11.14 -12.08
N PRO A 193 0.57 10.35 -13.15
CA PRO A 193 0.79 10.90 -14.47
C PRO A 193 -0.48 11.52 -15.06
N SER A 194 -1.65 11.42 -14.40
CA SER A 194 -2.91 12.09 -14.77
C SER A 194 -2.95 13.57 -14.44
N TYR A 195 -2.06 14.03 -13.58
CA TYR A 195 -1.99 15.42 -13.20
C TYR A 195 -1.63 16.29 -14.41
N GLY A 196 -2.50 17.25 -14.74
CA GLY A 196 -2.27 18.17 -15.86
C GLY A 196 -2.24 17.49 -17.23
N LEU A 197 -2.63 16.22 -17.35
CA LEU A 197 -2.86 15.62 -18.67
C LEU A 197 -4.00 16.37 -19.33
N ASN A 198 -3.68 16.99 -20.46
CA ASN A 198 -4.62 17.74 -21.27
C ASN A 198 -5.16 18.98 -20.53
N THR A 199 -4.29 19.99 -20.43
CA THR A 199 -4.71 21.35 -20.12
C THR A 199 -5.10 22.09 -21.39
N SER A 200 -6.20 22.83 -21.34
CA SER A 200 -6.54 23.83 -22.34
C SER A 200 -7.03 25.08 -21.64
N SER A 201 -7.05 26.21 -22.33
CA SER A 201 -7.69 27.44 -21.87
C SER A 201 -8.70 27.90 -22.91
N MET A 202 -9.75 28.60 -22.50
CA MET A 202 -10.76 29.17 -23.39
C MET A 202 -11.18 30.55 -22.90
N SER A 203 -11.56 31.44 -23.82
CA SER A 203 -12.24 32.70 -23.49
C SER A 203 -13.74 32.48 -23.71
N ALA A 204 -14.43 32.08 -22.64
CA ALA A 204 -15.81 31.61 -22.71
C ALA A 204 -16.83 32.75 -22.57
N VAL A 205 -17.93 32.61 -23.30
CA VAL A 205 -19.23 33.22 -22.98
C VAL A 205 -20.07 32.17 -22.24
N ALA A 206 -20.59 32.53 -21.07
CA ALA A 206 -21.37 31.64 -20.21
C ALA A 206 -22.88 31.75 -20.48
N ASP A 207 -23.54 30.61 -20.57
CA ASP A 207 -25.01 30.53 -20.59
C ASP A 207 -25.53 29.64 -19.45
N ASN A 208 -26.20 30.29 -18.50
CA ASN A 208 -26.81 29.64 -17.34
C ASN A 208 -28.28 29.29 -17.53
N ASN A 209 -28.89 29.63 -18.67
CA ASN A 209 -30.34 29.47 -18.87
C ASN A 209 -30.74 28.06 -19.33
N ASN A 210 -29.77 27.23 -19.70
CA ASN A 210 -29.98 25.89 -20.23
C ASN A 210 -29.54 24.80 -19.23
N SER A 211 -30.08 23.59 -19.42
CA SER A 211 -29.66 22.38 -18.71
C SER A 211 -29.26 21.31 -19.75
N PRO A 212 -27.96 21.06 -19.98
CA PRO A 212 -26.82 21.58 -19.22
C PRO A 212 -26.52 23.06 -19.51
N ARG A 213 -25.87 23.72 -18.55
CA ARG A 213 -25.28 25.05 -18.74
C ARG A 213 -24.10 24.95 -19.70
N THR A 214 -23.73 26.05 -20.35
CA THR A 214 -22.66 26.00 -21.36
C THR A 214 -21.63 27.11 -21.21
N LEU A 215 -20.42 26.80 -21.69
CA LEU A 215 -19.33 27.74 -21.94
C LEU A 215 -18.96 27.64 -23.42
N THR A 216 -19.06 28.75 -24.14
CA THR A 216 -18.80 28.79 -25.60
C THR A 216 -17.57 29.62 -25.91
N ASP A 217 -16.64 29.08 -26.70
CA ASP A 217 -15.50 29.79 -27.28
C ASP A 217 -15.37 29.42 -28.76
N GLU A 218 -15.85 30.30 -29.63
CA GLU A 218 -15.87 30.13 -31.09
C GLU A 218 -14.48 29.97 -31.72
N THR A 219 -13.40 30.28 -30.98
CA THR A 219 -12.03 30.10 -31.48
C THR A 219 -11.54 28.65 -31.34
N LYS A 220 -12.31 27.80 -30.65
CA LYS A 220 -11.97 26.40 -30.40
C LYS A 220 -12.51 25.47 -31.48
N ASN A 221 -11.81 24.36 -31.66
CA ASN A 221 -12.19 23.29 -32.59
C ASN A 221 -11.79 21.93 -32.00
N TRP A 222 -12.38 21.60 -30.86
CA TRP A 222 -12.18 20.33 -30.17
C TRP A 222 -12.88 19.18 -30.88
N THR A 223 -12.46 17.96 -30.57
CA THR A 223 -13.27 16.79 -30.94
C THR A 223 -14.46 16.66 -29.98
N THR A 224 -15.59 16.17 -30.48
CA THR A 224 -16.78 15.93 -29.65
C THR A 224 -16.42 15.03 -28.48
N ASN A 225 -16.80 15.45 -27.26
CA ASN A 225 -16.52 14.77 -25.99
C ASN A 225 -15.04 14.59 -25.63
N GLN A 226 -14.12 15.31 -26.27
CA GLN A 226 -12.72 15.39 -25.86
C GLN A 226 -12.54 15.68 -24.36
N TRP A 227 -13.38 16.55 -23.82
CA TRP A 227 -13.31 17.05 -22.44
C TRP A 227 -14.38 16.46 -21.53
N ALA A 228 -15.14 15.47 -21.99
CA ALA A 228 -16.14 14.81 -21.15
C ALA A 228 -15.47 14.14 -19.95
N GLY A 229 -15.91 14.48 -18.74
CA GLY A 229 -15.33 14.01 -17.49
C GLY A 229 -14.15 14.83 -16.97
N TYR A 230 -13.70 15.87 -17.68
CA TYR A 230 -12.71 16.83 -17.17
C TYR A 230 -13.38 17.89 -16.29
N MET A 231 -12.60 18.85 -15.78
CA MET A 231 -13.14 20.04 -15.11
C MET A 231 -12.85 21.32 -15.88
N ALA A 232 -13.78 22.26 -15.79
CA ALA A 232 -13.58 23.65 -16.17
C ALA A 232 -13.42 24.48 -14.90
N SER A 233 -12.44 25.38 -14.86
CA SER A 233 -12.10 26.18 -13.69
C SER A 233 -12.08 27.67 -14.02
N TYR A 234 -12.58 28.47 -13.07
CA TYR A 234 -12.52 29.92 -13.08
C TYR A 234 -12.10 30.41 -11.69
N GLY A 235 -10.85 30.85 -11.56
CA GLY A 235 -10.26 31.12 -10.25
C GLY A 235 -10.18 29.83 -9.41
N TYR A 236 -10.77 29.86 -8.21
CA TYR A 236 -10.82 28.71 -7.29
C TYR A 236 -12.10 27.86 -7.43
N ASP A 237 -12.98 28.20 -8.36
CA ASP A 237 -14.21 27.47 -8.58
C ASP A 237 -14.07 26.49 -9.73
N HIS A 238 -14.59 25.27 -9.54
CA HIS A 238 -14.43 24.15 -10.45
C HIS A 238 -15.76 23.47 -10.74
N TRP A 239 -16.00 23.13 -12.00
CA TRP A 239 -17.21 22.45 -12.45
C TRP A 239 -16.88 21.24 -13.31
N ALA A 240 -17.71 20.20 -13.21
CA ALA A 240 -17.60 19.03 -14.06
C ALA A 240 -18.01 19.35 -15.50
N ILE A 241 -17.20 18.93 -16.47
CA ILE A 241 -17.58 18.93 -17.89
C ILE A 241 -18.26 17.60 -18.17
N ILE A 242 -19.52 17.63 -18.62
CA ILE A 242 -20.28 16.42 -18.92
C ILE A 242 -20.21 16.02 -20.41
N GLY A 243 -19.77 16.94 -21.26
CA GLY A 243 -19.62 16.76 -22.70
C GLY A 243 -19.10 18.02 -23.37
N ASN A 244 -18.75 17.93 -24.65
CA ASN A 244 -18.43 19.11 -25.46
C ASN A 244 -18.67 18.86 -26.95
N THR A 245 -18.96 19.93 -27.69
CA THR A 245 -18.83 19.99 -29.15
C THR A 245 -17.47 20.61 -29.51
N ALA A 246 -17.30 21.08 -30.75
CA ALA A 246 -16.06 21.72 -31.20
C ALA A 246 -15.70 23.00 -30.41
N ASN A 247 -16.70 23.76 -29.97
CA ASN A 247 -16.53 25.10 -29.41
C ASN A 247 -17.39 25.35 -28.16
N VAL A 248 -18.19 24.37 -27.73
CA VAL A 248 -19.08 24.48 -26.57
C VAL A 248 -18.76 23.38 -25.55
N LEU A 249 -18.46 23.77 -24.31
CA LEU A 249 -18.47 22.85 -23.18
C LEU A 249 -19.88 22.79 -22.59
N GLN A 250 -20.32 21.57 -22.27
CA GLN A 250 -21.51 21.32 -21.47
C GLN A 250 -21.08 21.14 -20.02
N ILE A 251 -21.54 22.04 -19.15
CA ILE A 251 -21.11 22.14 -17.75
C ILE A 251 -22.19 21.58 -16.83
N GLY A 252 -21.78 20.65 -15.98
CA GLY A 252 -22.60 20.00 -14.96
C GLY A 252 -22.53 20.70 -13.60
N ALA A 253 -22.51 19.91 -12.55
CA ALA A 253 -22.45 20.38 -11.17
C ALA A 253 -21.12 21.08 -10.87
N LYS A 254 -21.17 22.06 -9.96
CA LYS A 254 -19.98 22.58 -9.29
C LYS A 254 -19.40 21.48 -8.39
N ILE A 255 -18.09 21.30 -8.44
CA ILE A 255 -17.38 20.23 -7.71
C ILE A 255 -16.43 20.78 -6.63
N ALA A 256 -15.96 22.02 -6.75
CA ALA A 256 -15.14 22.67 -5.73
C ALA A 256 -15.20 24.20 -5.83
N GLY A 257 -14.69 24.87 -4.78
CA GLY A 257 -14.62 26.33 -4.67
C GLY A 257 -15.70 26.94 -3.76
N GLY A 258 -15.47 28.19 -3.33
CA GLY A 258 -16.32 28.91 -2.37
C GLY A 258 -17.33 29.89 -3.00
N GLY A 259 -17.27 30.11 -4.31
CA GLY A 259 -18.17 31.04 -5.00
C GLY A 259 -19.61 30.51 -5.16
N ALA A 260 -20.48 31.31 -5.77
CA ALA A 260 -21.80 30.83 -6.19
C ALA A 260 -21.67 29.76 -7.28
N ASP A 261 -22.67 28.89 -7.41
CA ASP A 261 -22.76 27.94 -8.53
C ASP A 261 -23.37 28.62 -9.76
N VAL A 262 -22.62 29.57 -10.33
CA VAL A 262 -23.02 30.34 -11.52
C VAL A 262 -21.83 30.47 -12.45
N LEU A 263 -22.04 30.23 -13.74
CA LEU A 263 -21.01 30.43 -14.77
C LEU A 263 -20.93 31.91 -15.15
N VAL A 264 -19.72 32.39 -15.42
CA VAL A 264 -19.45 33.77 -15.82
C VAL A 264 -18.59 33.82 -17.06
N ASP A 265 -18.70 34.91 -17.82
CA ASP A 265 -17.83 35.19 -18.96
C ASP A 265 -16.39 35.36 -18.50
N GLY A 266 -15.43 34.94 -19.33
CA GLY A 266 -14.01 35.22 -19.11
C GLY A 266 -13.10 34.07 -19.51
N VAL A 267 -11.90 34.06 -18.94
CA VAL A 267 -10.89 33.04 -19.24
C VAL A 267 -11.03 31.86 -18.29
N TRP A 268 -11.27 30.69 -18.87
CA TRP A 268 -11.43 29.42 -18.15
C TRP A 268 -10.27 28.49 -18.48
N SER A 269 -9.84 27.70 -17.50
CA SER A 269 -8.93 26.59 -17.71
C SER A 269 -9.68 25.26 -17.71
N ILE A 270 -9.27 24.34 -18.56
CA ILE A 270 -9.73 22.96 -18.62
C ILE A 270 -8.59 22.07 -18.17
N SER A 271 -8.84 21.12 -17.27
CA SER A 271 -7.84 20.18 -16.77
C SER A 271 -8.46 18.87 -16.30
N SER A 272 -7.62 17.85 -16.10
CA SER A 272 -8.04 16.58 -15.51
C SER A 272 -8.68 16.76 -14.13
N ARG A 273 -9.55 15.80 -13.77
CA ARG A 273 -10.22 15.73 -12.48
C ARG A 273 -9.48 14.76 -11.58
N ASP A 274 -8.98 15.26 -10.46
CA ASP A 274 -8.25 14.52 -9.44
C ASP A 274 -9.14 13.51 -8.69
N ASP A 275 -10.45 13.75 -8.65
CA ASP A 275 -11.48 12.90 -8.07
C ASP A 275 -12.09 11.89 -9.08
N LYS A 276 -11.59 11.86 -10.32
CA LYS A 276 -12.14 11.00 -11.37
C LYS A 276 -11.09 10.21 -12.16
N PHE A 277 -9.88 10.73 -12.33
CA PHE A 277 -8.83 10.08 -13.11
C PHE A 277 -7.55 9.87 -12.30
N GLY A 278 -6.73 8.93 -12.75
CA GLY A 278 -5.48 8.55 -12.11
C GLY A 278 -5.71 7.82 -10.79
N TRP A 279 -4.98 8.21 -9.75
CA TRP A 279 -5.18 7.65 -8.41
C TRP A 279 -6.41 8.23 -7.74
N LEU A 280 -7.40 7.40 -7.47
CA LEU A 280 -8.56 7.77 -6.67
C LEU A 280 -8.30 7.44 -5.21
N ARG A 281 -8.51 8.44 -4.35
CA ARG A 281 -8.38 8.34 -2.89
C ARG A 281 -9.74 8.03 -2.29
N SER A 282 -9.83 7.00 -1.46
CA SER A 282 -11.07 6.54 -0.82
C SER A 282 -10.87 6.03 0.63
N THR A 283 -11.85 6.28 1.49
CA THR A 283 -11.81 5.93 2.92
C THR A 283 -12.83 4.86 3.21
N ASP A 284 -12.89 4.41 4.46
CA ASP A 284 -13.94 3.51 4.94
C ASP A 284 -15.37 4.02 4.71
N THR A 285 -15.56 5.35 4.61
CA THR A 285 -16.88 5.98 4.47
C THR A 285 -17.10 6.75 3.15
N GLN A 286 -16.06 6.95 2.34
CA GLN A 286 -16.15 7.74 1.09
C GLN A 286 -15.37 7.07 -0.04
N ASN A 287 -15.98 6.98 -1.23
CA ASN A 287 -15.33 6.45 -2.44
C ASN A 287 -15.91 7.12 -3.71
N PRO A 288 -15.26 8.12 -4.32
CA PRO A 288 -14.00 8.74 -3.89
C PRO A 288 -14.18 9.65 -2.66
N TYR A 289 -13.06 9.96 -2.00
CA TYR A 289 -12.95 10.96 -0.95
C TYR A 289 -13.14 12.36 -1.52
N THR A 290 -13.96 13.17 -0.86
CA THR A 290 -14.20 14.57 -1.25
C THR A 290 -13.75 15.52 -0.15
N TRP A 291 -14.17 15.24 1.08
CA TRP A 291 -13.76 15.95 2.28
C TRP A 291 -14.27 15.23 3.52
N SER A 292 -13.47 15.17 4.58
CA SER A 292 -13.90 14.76 5.91
C SER A 292 -13.02 15.35 6.99
N GLY A 293 -13.63 15.82 8.09
CA GLY A 293 -12.93 16.27 9.29
C GLY A 293 -12.72 15.18 10.33
N THR A 294 -13.31 13.99 10.15
CA THR A 294 -13.15 12.86 11.08
C THR A 294 -12.08 11.91 10.58
N VAL A 295 -11.21 11.45 11.49
CA VAL A 295 -10.21 10.42 11.22
C VAL A 295 -10.87 9.19 10.61
N ALA A 296 -10.47 8.83 9.40
CA ALA A 296 -10.89 7.60 8.75
C ALA A 296 -10.26 6.39 9.46
N LYS A 297 -10.96 5.25 9.41
CA LYS A 297 -10.43 3.98 9.92
C LYS A 297 -9.21 3.52 9.11
N TYR A 298 -9.25 3.72 7.80
CA TYR A 298 -8.17 3.46 6.86
C TYR A 298 -8.30 4.40 5.66
N LEU A 299 -7.17 4.57 4.97
CA LEU A 299 -7.07 5.27 3.70
C LEU A 299 -6.76 4.22 2.62
N PHE A 300 -7.36 4.28 1.44
CA PHE A 300 -6.97 3.43 0.32
C PHE A 300 -7.03 4.13 -1.02
N GLU A 301 -5.98 3.94 -1.82
CA GLU A 301 -5.86 4.50 -3.15
C GLU A 301 -5.87 3.40 -4.19
N TYR A 302 -6.49 3.66 -5.34
CA TYR A 302 -6.47 2.75 -6.47
C TYR A 302 -6.40 3.51 -7.78
N TRP A 303 -5.77 2.91 -8.78
CA TRP A 303 -5.77 3.47 -10.12
C TRP A 303 -7.14 3.30 -10.78
N ASP A 304 -7.72 4.40 -11.26
CA ASP A 304 -8.98 4.35 -12.00
C ASP A 304 -8.76 3.78 -13.42
N PRO A 305 -9.35 2.62 -13.76
CA PRO A 305 -9.23 2.06 -15.10
C PRO A 305 -9.95 2.88 -16.17
N THR A 306 -10.78 3.89 -15.79
CA THR A 306 -11.40 4.82 -16.75
C THR A 306 -10.54 6.03 -17.08
N THR A 307 -9.32 6.09 -16.54
CA THR A 307 -8.33 7.13 -16.86
C THR A 307 -8.08 7.18 -18.37
N PRO A 308 -8.25 8.34 -19.03
CA PRO A 308 -8.11 8.45 -20.47
C PRO A 308 -6.65 8.33 -20.92
N ALA A 309 -6.48 8.11 -22.23
CA ALA A 309 -5.16 8.08 -22.87
C ALA A 309 -4.35 9.36 -22.57
N PRO A 310 -3.00 9.26 -22.46
CA PRO A 310 -2.18 8.07 -22.73
C PRO A 310 -2.03 7.09 -21.54
N ASN A 311 -2.65 7.36 -20.38
CA ASN A 311 -2.38 6.61 -19.15
C ASN A 311 -3.43 5.54 -18.82
N THR A 312 -4.14 5.02 -19.82
CA THR A 312 -5.13 3.93 -19.64
C THR A 312 -4.54 2.69 -18.99
N ASP A 313 -3.25 2.42 -19.24
CA ASP A 313 -2.56 1.21 -18.79
C ASP A 313 -1.33 1.52 -17.92
N TRP A 314 -1.31 2.68 -17.25
CA TRP A 314 -0.14 3.10 -16.47
C TRP A 314 0.12 2.19 -15.25
N THR A 315 -0.91 1.82 -14.51
CA THR A 315 -0.83 0.77 -13.49
C THR A 315 -2.20 0.16 -13.25
N LYS A 316 -2.28 -0.94 -12.49
CA LYS A 316 -3.54 -1.42 -11.93
C LYS A 316 -3.42 -1.75 -10.44
N ALA A 317 -2.47 -1.08 -9.80
CA ALA A 317 -2.19 -1.18 -8.39
C ALA A 317 -3.27 -0.51 -7.53
N SER A 318 -3.33 -0.96 -6.29
CA SER A 318 -4.07 -0.33 -5.20
C SER A 318 -3.28 -0.47 -3.90
N ILE A 319 -3.55 0.40 -2.93
CA ILE A 319 -2.86 0.40 -1.64
C ILE A 319 -3.83 0.82 -0.55
N MET A 320 -3.74 0.21 0.62
CA MET A 320 -4.46 0.61 1.81
C MET A 320 -3.48 0.85 2.96
N LEU A 321 -3.79 1.82 3.82
CA LEU A 321 -3.07 2.11 5.06
C LEU A 321 -4.05 2.26 6.23
N THR A 322 -3.84 1.45 7.25
CA THR A 322 -4.63 1.38 8.48
C THR A 322 -3.73 1.69 9.68
N PRO A 323 -3.90 2.83 10.36
CA PRO A 323 -3.21 3.11 11.61
C PRO A 323 -3.75 2.22 12.73
N LYS A 324 -2.91 1.86 13.69
CA LYS A 324 -3.38 1.22 14.93
C LYS A 324 -4.26 2.19 15.70
N ALA A 325 -5.34 1.69 16.29
CA ALA A 325 -6.35 2.50 16.98
C ALA A 325 -5.76 3.31 18.15
N GLU A 326 -4.74 2.78 18.82
CA GLU A 326 -4.07 3.43 19.96
C GLU A 326 -2.88 4.32 19.56
N ASN A 327 -2.67 4.58 18.26
CA ASN A 327 -1.57 5.42 17.83
C ASN A 327 -1.65 6.82 18.47
N PRO A 328 -0.59 7.28 19.15
CA PRO A 328 -0.54 8.65 19.64
C PRO A 328 -0.54 9.60 18.44
N TYR A 329 -1.18 10.76 18.62
CA TYR A 329 -1.19 11.84 17.63
C TYR A 329 -1.72 11.45 16.24
N GLN A 330 -2.70 10.55 16.13
CA GLN A 330 -3.29 10.18 14.82
C GLN A 330 -3.98 11.36 14.11
N GLY A 331 -4.76 12.15 14.85
CA GLY A 331 -5.20 13.50 14.46
C GLY A 331 -6.38 13.60 13.49
N SER A 332 -6.14 13.85 12.20
CA SER A 332 -7.13 13.99 11.11
C SER A 332 -6.50 13.53 9.80
N GLN A 333 -7.27 13.16 8.77
CA GLN A 333 -6.68 13.00 7.43
C GLN A 333 -6.53 14.33 6.69
N GLY A 334 -5.59 14.38 5.76
CA GLY A 334 -5.40 15.47 4.83
C GLY A 334 -4.85 14.96 3.51
N LEU A 335 -5.08 15.72 2.45
CA LEU A 335 -4.57 15.45 1.12
C LEU A 335 -3.66 16.60 0.68
N HIS A 336 -2.75 16.32 -0.24
CA HIS A 336 -1.92 17.35 -0.85
C HIS A 336 -1.37 16.85 -2.18
N ASP A 337 -1.54 17.64 -3.24
CA ASP A 337 -1.14 17.27 -4.60
C ASP A 337 -0.33 18.41 -5.21
N TRP A 338 0.76 18.06 -5.90
CA TRP A 338 1.52 19.00 -6.72
C TRP A 338 2.28 18.22 -7.78
N GLY A 339 2.44 18.81 -8.97
CA GLY A 339 3.38 18.29 -9.96
C GLY A 339 3.30 16.79 -10.22
N GLY A 340 2.09 16.23 -10.35
CA GLY A 340 1.93 14.79 -10.62
C GLY A 340 2.35 13.88 -9.49
N PHE A 341 2.34 14.38 -8.27
CA PHE A 341 2.42 13.59 -7.06
C PHE A 341 1.15 13.79 -6.24
N LYS A 342 0.61 12.69 -5.73
CA LYS A 342 -0.52 12.69 -4.80
C LYS A 342 -0.04 12.22 -3.44
N ARG A 343 -0.37 13.00 -2.41
CA ARG A 343 -0.25 12.59 -1.02
C ARG A 343 -1.59 12.27 -0.43
N TRP A 344 -1.59 11.23 0.38
CA TRP A 344 -2.61 11.04 1.37
C TRP A 344 -2.05 10.69 2.73
N TYR A 345 -2.52 11.36 3.78
CA TYR A 345 -1.93 11.22 5.08
C TYR A 345 -2.89 11.41 6.24
N TYR A 346 -2.48 10.84 7.38
CA TYR A 346 -2.92 11.28 8.69
C TYR A 346 -2.00 12.40 9.19
N ARG A 347 -2.57 13.36 9.93
CA ARG A 347 -1.85 14.52 10.47
C ARG A 347 -2.36 14.94 11.84
N TYR A 348 -1.46 15.51 12.62
CA TYR A 348 -1.76 16.15 13.91
C TYR A 348 -1.18 17.56 13.95
N TYR A 349 -1.83 18.46 14.69
CA TYR A 349 -1.37 19.83 14.85
C TYR A 349 -0.80 20.07 16.24
N THR A 350 0.27 20.87 16.32
CA THR A 350 0.88 21.33 17.56
C THR A 350 1.25 20.22 18.54
N ILE A 351 2.49 19.76 18.49
CA ILE A 351 3.04 18.78 19.43
C ILE A 351 4.28 19.39 20.08
N ASN A 352 4.26 19.47 21.40
CA ASN A 352 5.43 19.79 22.19
C ASN A 352 6.17 18.49 22.49
N LEU A 353 7.28 18.28 21.81
CA LEU A 353 8.16 17.15 22.02
C LEU A 353 9.28 17.52 22.97
N THR A 354 9.55 16.66 23.94
CA THR A 354 10.59 16.87 24.95
C THR A 354 11.80 16.00 24.69
N ALA A 355 13.00 16.50 24.97
CA ALA A 355 14.23 15.75 24.81
C ALA A 355 14.18 14.41 25.57
N GLY A 356 14.56 13.32 24.89
CA GLY A 356 14.48 11.95 25.38
C GLY A 356 13.12 11.26 25.21
N GLN A 357 12.10 11.97 24.71
CA GLN A 357 10.81 11.35 24.42
C GLN A 357 10.91 10.41 23.21
N GLU A 358 10.26 9.25 23.32
CA GLU A 358 10.00 8.33 22.20
C GLU A 358 8.49 8.37 21.89
N VAL A 359 8.15 8.48 20.61
CA VAL A 359 6.77 8.33 20.12
C VAL A 359 6.75 7.18 19.12
N GLU A 360 6.01 6.12 19.43
CA GLU A 360 5.84 4.97 18.54
C GLU A 360 4.46 5.04 17.85
N GLN A 361 4.44 4.80 16.54
CA GLN A 361 3.24 4.66 15.75
C GLN A 361 3.31 3.39 14.91
N GLN A 362 2.20 2.66 14.84
CA GLN A 362 2.09 1.39 14.15
C GLN A 362 1.05 1.48 13.04
N TYR A 363 1.39 0.97 11.86
CA TYR A 363 0.52 0.98 10.71
C TYR A 363 0.53 -0.40 10.05
N TYR A 364 -0.60 -0.75 9.48
CA TYR A 364 -0.73 -1.86 8.57
C TYR A 364 -0.99 -1.31 7.17
N MET A 365 -0.22 -1.79 6.20
CA MET A 365 -0.36 -1.47 4.79
C MET A 365 -0.66 -2.75 4.01
N GLN A 366 -1.57 -2.67 3.05
CA GLN A 366 -1.88 -3.75 2.13
C GLN A 366 -1.68 -3.25 0.70
N LEU A 367 -0.75 -3.89 -0.03
CA LEU A 367 -0.63 -3.71 -1.46
C LEU A 367 -1.70 -4.52 -2.18
N GLY A 368 -2.20 -3.99 -3.29
CA GLY A 368 -3.21 -4.60 -4.13
C GLY A 368 -2.87 -4.43 -5.60
N ALA A 369 -3.44 -5.30 -6.44
CA ALA A 369 -3.33 -5.19 -7.89
C ALA A 369 -4.49 -5.90 -8.58
N GLN A 370 -5.05 -5.29 -9.62
CA GLN A 370 -6.02 -5.96 -10.47
C GLN A 370 -5.35 -7.15 -11.19
N ASN A 371 -6.08 -8.26 -11.36
CA ASN A 371 -5.61 -9.49 -12.01
C ASN A 371 -4.43 -10.20 -11.30
N SER A 372 -4.01 -9.72 -10.13
CA SER A 372 -3.13 -10.50 -9.27
C SER A 372 -3.86 -11.74 -8.77
N SER A 373 -3.14 -12.84 -8.69
CA SER A 373 -3.62 -14.09 -8.12
C SER A 373 -3.49 -14.15 -6.60
N ILE A 374 -2.79 -13.20 -5.98
CA ILE A 374 -2.40 -13.23 -4.57
C ILE A 374 -2.81 -11.94 -3.85
N LEU A 375 -2.61 -10.78 -4.49
CA LEU A 375 -2.93 -9.46 -3.98
C LEU A 375 -4.41 -9.13 -4.20
N PRO A 376 -5.07 -8.45 -3.25
CA PRO A 376 -6.44 -7.97 -3.44
C PRO A 376 -6.54 -6.88 -4.49
N ASN A 377 -7.74 -6.70 -5.05
CA ASN A 377 -8.07 -5.55 -5.89
C ASN A 377 -8.83 -4.49 -5.06
N ILE A 378 -8.11 -3.63 -4.32
CA ILE A 378 -8.71 -2.72 -3.32
C ILE A 378 -9.30 -1.48 -3.99
N ILE A 379 -10.49 -1.61 -4.57
CA ILE A 379 -11.19 -0.51 -5.29
C ILE A 379 -12.43 0.01 -4.55
N ASN A 380 -12.79 -0.59 -3.42
CA ASN A 380 -13.91 -0.17 -2.59
C ASN A 380 -13.80 -0.70 -1.15
N SER A 381 -14.63 -0.14 -0.26
CA SER A 381 -14.64 -0.50 1.16
C SER A 381 -15.09 -1.94 1.44
N THR A 382 -15.89 -2.57 0.58
CA THR A 382 -16.24 -4.00 0.74
C THR A 382 -15.01 -4.89 0.66
N ILE A 383 -14.02 -4.52 -0.15
CA ILE A 383 -12.75 -5.24 -0.28
C ILE A 383 -11.75 -4.78 0.79
N ALA A 384 -11.67 -3.49 1.09
CA ALA A 384 -10.72 -2.94 2.06
C ALA A 384 -11.07 -3.31 3.54
N ASN A 385 -12.36 -3.30 3.90
CA ASN A 385 -12.82 -3.49 5.28
C ASN A 385 -12.27 -4.75 5.94
N PRO A 386 -12.35 -5.95 5.33
CA PRO A 386 -11.84 -7.18 5.95
C PRO A 386 -10.36 -7.11 6.36
N TYR A 387 -9.52 -6.46 5.56
CA TYR A 387 -8.08 -6.31 5.85
C TYR A 387 -7.85 -5.38 7.04
N ALA A 388 -8.54 -4.23 7.06
CA ALA A 388 -8.44 -3.29 8.18
C ALA A 388 -9.04 -3.88 9.47
N ASP A 389 -10.15 -4.61 9.36
CA ASP A 389 -10.80 -5.27 10.50
C ASP A 389 -9.95 -6.38 11.11
N ASP A 390 -9.27 -7.19 10.30
CA ASP A 390 -8.38 -8.23 10.81
C ASP A 390 -7.23 -7.65 11.64
N TYR A 391 -6.61 -6.58 11.14
CA TYR A 391 -5.53 -5.87 11.83
C TYR A 391 -6.00 -5.18 13.12
N LEU A 392 -7.13 -4.49 13.08
CA LEU A 392 -7.64 -3.71 14.22
C LEU A 392 -8.31 -4.56 15.29
N ASN A 393 -8.84 -5.74 14.92
CA ASN A 393 -9.57 -6.62 15.83
C ASN A 393 -9.02 -8.05 15.77
N PRO A 394 -7.74 -8.27 16.11
CA PRO A 394 -7.15 -9.60 16.07
C PRO A 394 -7.88 -10.55 17.03
N ALA A 395 -7.98 -11.82 16.66
CA ALA A 395 -8.64 -12.81 17.50
C ALA A 395 -7.80 -13.12 18.74
N THR A 396 -8.44 -13.55 19.83
CA THR A 396 -7.73 -14.25 20.90
C THR A 396 -7.69 -15.73 20.57
N LEU A 397 -6.50 -16.35 20.62
CA LEU A 397 -6.37 -17.80 20.42
C LEU A 397 -6.84 -18.55 21.66
N ALA A 398 -7.77 -19.49 21.50
CA ALA A 398 -8.15 -20.40 22.57
C ALA A 398 -7.26 -21.65 22.49
N MET A 399 -6.22 -21.68 23.32
CA MET A 399 -5.19 -22.72 23.33
C MET A 399 -5.69 -24.02 23.98
N THR A 400 -5.47 -25.15 23.31
CA THR A 400 -5.63 -26.52 23.85
C THR A 400 -4.29 -27.13 24.22
N ILE A 401 -3.25 -26.91 23.38
CA ILE A 401 -1.87 -27.35 23.61
C ILE A 401 -0.92 -26.19 23.32
N GLY A 402 0.02 -25.95 24.23
CA GLY A 402 0.92 -24.79 24.19
C GLY A 402 0.34 -23.57 24.90
N THR A 403 0.94 -22.40 24.67
CA THR A 403 0.45 -21.11 25.19
C THR A 403 0.54 -20.04 24.11
N SER A 404 -0.19 -18.94 24.24
CA SER A 404 -0.09 -17.78 23.34
C SER A 404 0.13 -16.51 24.15
N SER A 405 1.00 -15.63 23.65
CA SER A 405 1.16 -14.26 24.17
C SER A 405 0.32 -13.24 23.40
N GLY A 406 -0.60 -13.70 22.55
CA GLY A 406 -1.49 -12.86 21.76
C GLY A 406 -0.96 -12.51 20.37
N TYR A 407 -1.67 -11.60 19.71
CA TYR A 407 -1.30 -11.04 18.41
C TYR A 407 -0.34 -9.87 18.59
N ASP A 408 0.76 -9.89 17.84
CA ASP A 408 1.71 -8.80 17.77
C ASP A 408 1.43 -7.94 16.54
N THR A 409 0.92 -6.73 16.78
CA THR A 409 0.57 -5.77 15.73
C THR A 409 1.78 -5.19 15.01
N THR A 410 3.00 -5.30 15.56
CA THR A 410 4.23 -4.82 14.91
C THR A 410 4.72 -5.76 13.82
N GLU A 411 4.41 -7.06 13.95
CA GLU A 411 4.79 -8.09 12.98
C GLU A 411 3.59 -8.70 12.24
N GLY A 412 2.37 -8.44 12.72
CA GLY A 412 1.16 -8.99 12.13
C GLY A 412 0.96 -10.48 12.38
N ILE A 413 1.42 -10.98 13.52
CA ILE A 413 1.61 -12.41 13.76
C ILE A 413 1.09 -12.83 15.14
N TYR A 414 0.53 -14.04 15.22
CA TYR A 414 0.17 -14.63 16.51
C TYR A 414 1.39 -15.32 17.12
N ASN A 415 1.76 -14.92 18.33
CA ASN A 415 2.87 -15.52 19.06
C ASN A 415 2.39 -16.71 19.91
N ILE A 416 3.01 -17.86 19.69
CA ILE A 416 2.68 -19.14 20.32
C ILE A 416 3.96 -19.77 20.87
N THR A 417 3.87 -20.42 22.02
CA THR A 417 4.91 -21.32 22.54
C THR A 417 4.40 -22.74 22.49
N ALA A 418 5.08 -23.59 21.70
CA ALA A 418 4.74 -25.00 21.54
C ALA A 418 5.10 -25.82 22.79
N ALA A 419 4.32 -26.87 23.03
CA ALA A 419 4.66 -27.93 23.97
C ALA A 419 5.09 -29.16 23.19
N ASN A 420 6.35 -29.61 23.35
CA ASN A 420 6.91 -30.77 22.64
C ASN A 420 6.75 -30.69 21.10
N ASN A 421 7.13 -29.58 20.48
CA ASN A 421 6.95 -29.32 19.04
C ASN A 421 5.48 -29.39 18.57
N GLN A 422 4.52 -29.21 19.47
CA GLN A 422 3.09 -29.21 19.16
C GLN A 422 2.40 -27.94 19.66
N ALA A 423 1.46 -27.43 18.86
CA ALA A 423 0.51 -26.40 19.26
C ALA A 423 -0.89 -26.75 18.73
N GLN A 424 -1.90 -26.61 19.57
CA GLN A 424 -3.30 -26.79 19.18
C GLN A 424 -4.13 -25.66 19.76
N PHE A 425 -4.96 -25.03 18.93
CA PHE A 425 -5.78 -23.90 19.34
C PHE A 425 -6.97 -23.70 18.41
N SER A 426 -7.96 -22.94 18.84
CA SER A 426 -8.95 -22.36 17.94
C SER A 426 -8.77 -20.86 17.77
N ILE A 427 -9.15 -20.37 16.60
CA ILE A 427 -9.13 -18.95 16.23
C ILE A 427 -10.51 -18.57 15.69
N ASP A 428 -11.01 -17.40 16.09
CA ASP A 428 -12.28 -16.89 15.58
C ASP A 428 -12.07 -16.11 14.27
N GLY A 429 -12.57 -16.68 13.17
CA GLY A 429 -12.70 -16.01 11.87
C GLY A 429 -14.12 -15.63 11.49
N ALA A 430 -15.12 -15.94 12.34
CA ALA A 430 -16.52 -15.68 12.05
C ALA A 430 -16.93 -14.23 12.35
N THR A 431 -16.37 -13.63 13.41
CA THR A 431 -16.64 -12.21 13.75
C THR A 431 -15.93 -11.27 12.79
N TYR A 432 -14.64 -11.52 12.57
CA TYR A 432 -13.82 -10.83 11.57
C TYR A 432 -13.02 -11.88 10.81
N LYS A 433 -13.09 -11.81 9.48
CA LYS A 433 -12.30 -12.65 8.58
C LYS A 433 -10.82 -12.53 8.94
N ARG A 434 -10.10 -13.67 9.01
CA ARG A 434 -8.64 -13.69 9.21
C ARG A 434 -7.94 -13.81 7.88
N ILE A 435 -7.20 -12.79 7.50
CA ILE A 435 -6.55 -12.69 6.19
C ILE A 435 -5.21 -13.42 6.26
N LYS A 436 -5.17 -14.63 5.70
CA LYS A 436 -3.97 -15.47 5.61
C LYS A 436 -3.13 -15.41 6.89
N PRO A 437 -3.68 -15.82 8.06
CA PRO A 437 -3.07 -15.57 9.35
C PRO A 437 -1.71 -16.26 9.47
N ALA A 438 -0.80 -15.58 10.19
CA ALA A 438 0.56 -16.05 10.44
C ALA A 438 0.78 -16.35 11.92
N PHE A 439 1.67 -17.30 12.21
CA PHE A 439 1.99 -17.79 13.54
C PHE A 439 3.51 -17.88 13.73
N LYS A 440 4.00 -17.32 14.84
CA LYS A 440 5.39 -17.46 15.29
C LYS A 440 5.38 -18.41 16.48
N ILE A 441 5.95 -19.59 16.29
CA ILE A 441 5.87 -20.71 17.21
C ILE A 441 7.25 -20.95 17.81
N SER A 442 7.46 -20.45 19.02
CA SER A 442 8.66 -20.71 19.80
C SER A 442 8.64 -22.11 20.44
N ASN A 443 9.81 -22.60 20.85
CA ASN A 443 10.01 -23.96 21.39
C ASN A 443 9.60 -25.09 20.42
N TYR A 444 9.68 -24.82 19.12
CA TYR A 444 9.61 -25.82 18.06
C TYR A 444 11.05 -26.18 17.66
N ASN A 445 11.64 -27.14 18.36
CA ASN A 445 13.03 -27.57 18.19
C ASN A 445 13.20 -28.67 17.12
N SER A 446 12.10 -29.16 16.53
CA SER A 446 12.19 -30.11 15.42
C SER A 446 12.72 -29.44 14.15
N VAL A 447 13.49 -30.22 13.38
CA VAL A 447 13.95 -29.90 12.02
C VAL A 447 12.94 -30.29 10.95
N LYS A 448 11.80 -30.86 11.35
CA LYS A 448 10.74 -31.31 10.45
C LYS A 448 9.71 -30.21 10.22
N ILE A 449 9.18 -30.18 9.01
CA ILE A 449 8.02 -29.37 8.63
C ILE A 449 6.81 -29.83 9.47
N PRO A 450 6.03 -28.94 10.07
CA PRO A 450 4.86 -29.35 10.84
C PRO A 450 3.81 -30.00 9.94
N THR A 451 3.12 -31.02 10.45
CA THR A 451 1.81 -31.41 9.89
C THR A 451 0.77 -30.46 10.44
N VAL A 452 0.13 -29.69 9.56
CA VAL A 452 -0.94 -28.75 9.91
C VAL A 452 -2.29 -29.39 9.58
N THR A 453 -3.21 -29.38 10.54
CA THR A 453 -4.62 -29.70 10.28
C THR A 453 -5.51 -28.53 10.66
N ILE A 454 -6.55 -28.28 9.86
CA ILE A 454 -7.59 -27.27 10.12
C ILE A 454 -8.92 -27.99 10.12
N ASP A 455 -9.65 -27.92 11.23
CA ASP A 455 -10.91 -28.63 11.45
C ASP A 455 -10.81 -30.14 11.14
N GLY A 456 -9.68 -30.73 11.53
CA GLY A 456 -9.36 -32.14 11.33
C GLY A 456 -8.88 -32.50 9.91
N GLN A 457 -8.89 -31.56 8.97
CA GLN A 457 -8.40 -31.78 7.60
C GLN A 457 -6.91 -31.45 7.50
N THR A 458 -6.09 -32.43 7.09
CA THR A 458 -4.67 -32.22 6.82
C THR A 458 -4.46 -31.26 5.66
N LYS A 459 -3.57 -30.30 5.87
CA LYS A 459 -3.18 -29.28 4.90
C LYS A 459 -1.84 -29.64 4.26
N THR A 460 -1.67 -29.21 3.02
CA THR A 460 -0.49 -29.50 2.20
C THR A 460 0.49 -28.33 2.29
N PHE A 461 1.73 -28.62 2.69
CA PHE A 461 2.82 -27.64 2.71
C PHE A 461 3.04 -27.05 1.31
N GLN A 462 3.32 -25.74 1.23
CA GLN A 462 3.44 -24.94 0.01
C GLN A 462 2.15 -24.77 -0.80
N THR A 463 1.05 -25.42 -0.44
CA THR A 463 -0.25 -25.22 -1.11
C THR A 463 -1.23 -24.50 -0.18
N ASP A 464 -1.48 -25.08 0.99
CA ASP A 464 -2.42 -24.55 1.98
C ASP A 464 -1.74 -23.68 3.04
N PHE A 465 -0.45 -23.92 3.29
CA PHE A 465 0.35 -23.14 4.23
C PHE A 465 1.83 -23.13 3.82
N ASN A 466 2.52 -22.05 4.19
CA ASN A 466 3.97 -21.96 4.14
C ASN A 466 4.51 -22.05 5.57
N ALA A 467 5.72 -22.60 5.71
CA ALA A 467 6.40 -22.75 6.98
C ALA A 467 7.91 -22.66 6.78
N THR A 468 8.60 -21.97 7.69
CA THR A 468 10.06 -21.84 7.68
C THR A 468 10.59 -21.74 9.10
N LYS A 469 11.82 -22.18 9.33
CA LYS A 469 12.51 -21.94 10.60
C LYS A 469 13.07 -20.52 10.58
N ILE A 470 12.82 -19.76 11.64
CA ILE A 470 13.46 -18.45 11.85
C ILE A 470 14.81 -18.66 12.54
N ASP A 471 14.85 -19.58 13.51
CA ASP A 471 16.04 -20.00 14.25
C ASP A 471 15.92 -21.47 14.66
N SER A 472 16.86 -22.00 15.44
CA SER A 472 16.86 -23.41 15.89
C SER A 472 15.62 -23.82 16.69
N SER A 473 14.92 -22.88 17.33
CA SER A 473 13.79 -23.10 18.24
C SER A 473 12.48 -22.43 17.81
N THR A 474 12.51 -21.57 16.78
CA THR A 474 11.34 -20.81 16.32
C THR A 474 10.93 -21.24 14.92
N LEU A 475 9.64 -21.52 14.76
CA LEU A 475 8.97 -21.87 13.51
C LEU A 475 8.01 -20.75 13.12
N PHE A 476 8.06 -20.29 11.88
CA PHE A 476 7.04 -19.46 11.27
C PHE A 476 6.08 -20.34 10.47
N VAL A 477 4.77 -20.08 10.56
CA VAL A 477 3.74 -20.71 9.73
C VAL A 477 2.74 -19.66 9.25
N GLN A 478 2.41 -19.63 7.96
CA GLN A 478 1.36 -18.77 7.40
C GLN A 478 0.40 -19.58 6.54
N LEU A 479 -0.90 -19.43 6.80
CA LEU A 479 -1.93 -20.02 5.96
C LEU A 479 -2.02 -19.27 4.62
N GLN A 480 -2.25 -20.00 3.53
CA GLN A 480 -2.42 -19.41 2.20
C GLN A 480 -3.88 -19.00 1.90
N SER A 481 -4.81 -19.42 2.76
CA SER A 481 -6.23 -19.08 2.67
C SER A 481 -6.69 -18.22 3.84
N ASP A 482 -7.71 -17.42 3.61
CA ASP A 482 -8.44 -16.71 4.65
C ASP A 482 -9.26 -17.69 5.52
N LEU A 483 -9.58 -17.26 6.75
CA LEU A 483 -10.53 -17.93 7.62
C LEU A 483 -11.77 -17.04 7.81
N ASP A 484 -12.86 -17.41 7.14
CA ASP A 484 -14.16 -16.71 7.20
C ASP A 484 -15.10 -17.31 8.27
N THR A 485 -14.64 -18.35 8.96
CA THR A 485 -15.31 -19.02 10.08
C THR A 485 -14.30 -19.30 11.17
N SER A 486 -14.76 -19.53 12.40
CA SER A 486 -13.88 -20.03 13.45
C SER A 486 -13.32 -21.40 13.05
N ALA A 487 -12.05 -21.64 13.36
CA ALA A 487 -11.33 -22.85 12.95
C ALA A 487 -10.49 -23.42 14.11
N SER A 488 -10.40 -24.75 14.19
CA SER A 488 -9.48 -25.46 15.07
C SER A 488 -8.22 -25.84 14.30
N ILE A 489 -7.08 -25.31 14.72
CA ILE A 489 -5.77 -25.55 14.11
C ILE A 489 -4.93 -26.44 15.02
N ASN A 490 -4.35 -27.48 14.45
CA ASN A 490 -3.39 -28.34 15.12
C ASN A 490 -2.10 -28.41 14.30
N LEU A 491 -0.98 -28.09 14.92
CA LEU A 491 0.36 -28.20 14.36
C LEU A 491 1.11 -29.24 15.19
N ILE A 492 1.50 -30.34 14.56
CA ILE A 492 2.31 -31.38 15.17
C ILE A 492 3.63 -31.52 14.41
N GLU A 493 4.65 -32.07 15.05
CA GLU A 493 5.86 -32.48 14.35
C GLU A 493 5.53 -33.39 13.16
N GLY A 494 5.97 -33.01 11.97
CA GLY A 494 5.76 -33.81 10.77
C GLY A 494 6.80 -34.90 10.58
N VAL A 495 6.94 -35.34 9.34
CA VAL A 495 7.85 -36.44 8.96
C VAL A 495 8.92 -36.01 7.95
N GLN A 496 8.71 -34.90 7.25
CA GLN A 496 9.63 -34.38 6.25
C GLN A 496 10.52 -33.31 6.89
N ASP A 497 11.84 -33.41 6.70
CA ASP A 497 12.78 -32.37 7.10
C ASP A 497 12.62 -31.12 6.23
N PHE A 498 12.90 -29.96 6.81
CA PHE A 498 13.18 -28.78 6.01
C PHE A 498 14.40 -29.09 5.13
N SER A 499 14.20 -29.26 3.81
CA SER A 499 15.29 -29.51 2.87
C SER A 499 16.27 -28.34 2.93
N ASP A 500 17.52 -28.58 3.37
CA ASP A 500 18.62 -27.61 3.56
C ASP A 500 18.18 -26.16 3.32
N ILE A 501 17.37 -25.64 4.26
CA ILE A 501 16.96 -24.24 4.19
C ILE A 501 18.24 -23.47 4.43
N ASP A 502 18.63 -22.63 3.46
CA ASP A 502 19.62 -21.58 3.62
C ASP A 502 19.15 -20.65 4.76
N LEU A 503 19.31 -21.10 6.01
CA LEU A 503 19.19 -20.32 7.24
C LEU A 503 20.40 -19.39 7.40
N VAL A 504 21.04 -19.02 6.29
CA VAL A 504 22.05 -17.98 6.30
C VAL A 504 21.29 -16.67 6.40
N ALA A 505 20.93 -16.29 7.62
CA ALA A 505 20.68 -14.89 7.91
C ALA A 505 21.87 -14.13 7.31
N PRO A 506 21.66 -13.21 6.35
CA PRO A 506 22.76 -12.45 5.78
C PRO A 506 23.53 -11.83 6.94
N ALA A 507 24.87 -11.92 6.90
CA ALA A 507 25.68 -11.26 7.92
C ALA A 507 25.22 -9.79 7.96
N PRO A 508 24.93 -9.23 9.15
CA PRO A 508 24.40 -7.88 9.25
C PRO A 508 25.34 -6.94 8.47
N PRO A 509 24.80 -6.05 7.62
CA PRO A 509 25.63 -5.14 6.84
C PRO A 509 26.56 -4.41 7.80
N THR A 510 27.86 -4.54 7.57
CA THR A 510 28.85 -3.85 8.39
C THR A 510 28.64 -2.37 8.16
N ASN A 511 28.25 -1.67 9.24
CA ASN A 511 27.89 -0.26 9.29
C ASN A 511 28.50 0.58 8.16
N LEU A 512 27.64 1.22 7.37
CA LEU A 512 27.99 2.46 6.67
C LEU A 512 28.29 3.53 7.73
N LEU A 513 29.47 3.45 8.35
CA LEU A 513 30.14 4.63 8.89
C LEU A 513 30.75 5.34 7.68
N VAL A 514 29.92 6.04 6.91
CA VAL A 514 30.45 7.05 5.99
C VAL A 514 31.07 8.13 6.89
N GLN A 515 32.40 8.19 6.91
CA GLN A 515 33.17 9.20 7.65
C GLN A 515 32.96 10.60 7.08
#